data_AF-A0A2V6ATM9-F1
#
_entry.id   AF-A0A2V6ATM9-F1
#
_cell.length_a   1.000
_cell.length_b   1.000
_cell.length_c   1.000
_cell.angle_alpha   90.00
_cell.angle_beta   90.00
_cell.angle_gamma   90.00
#
_symmetry.space_group_name_H-M   'P 1'
#
loop_
_entity.id
_entity.type
_entity.pdbx_description
1 polymer ?
#
loop_
_entity_poly.entity_id
_entity_poly.type
_entity_poly.pdbx_seq_one_letter_code
_entity_poly.pdbx_strand_id
1 'polypeptide(L)'
;MKRFLILTAIIEAATGLALIALPAIVVRLLLGAEISGASIPLGRVAGAALLALGVACLLARDDTQSRAARGLVVAMLMYNIVATAVLAFAGIGLGLHGVVLWPAVVLHAAMGVWCIVCLGRSPSM
;
A
#
# COMPACT_ATOMS: atom_id res chain seq x y z
N MET A 1 10.45 -12.41 6.30
CA MET A 1 10.11 -11.71 5.04
C MET A 1 8.99 -12.40 4.25
N LYS A 2 9.02 -13.72 4.02
CA LYS A 2 8.00 -14.43 3.20
C LYS A 2 6.54 -14.11 3.56
N ARG A 3 6.17 -14.24 4.84
CA ARG A 3 4.80 -13.93 5.31
C ARG A 3 4.39 -12.49 5.04
N PHE A 4 5.30 -11.54 5.30
CA PHE A 4 5.07 -10.12 5.04
C PHE A 4 4.83 -9.86 3.55
N LEU A 5 5.66 -10.44 2.67
CA LEU A 5 5.53 -10.28 1.22
C LEU A 5 4.23 -10.88 0.69
N ILE A 6 3.81 -12.05 1.18
CA ILE A 6 2.53 -12.67 0.79
C ILE A 6 1.35 -11.79 1.22
N LEU A 7 1.32 -11.32 2.47
CA LEU A 7 0.23 -10.48 2.95
C LEU A 7 0.18 -9.14 2.21
N THR A 8 1.33 -8.50 2.00
CA THR A 8 1.44 -7.28 1.20
C THR A 8 0.95 -7.53 -0.23
N ALA A 9 1.34 -8.65 -0.85
CA ALA A 9 0.89 -8.99 -2.20
C ALA A 9 -0.63 -9.06 -2.31
N ILE A 10 -1.28 -9.71 -1.34
CA ILE A 10 -2.75 -9.85 -1.32
C ILE A 10 -3.42 -8.49 -1.14
N ILE A 11 -2.97 -7.70 -0.15
CA ILE A 11 -3.56 -6.39 0.16
C ILE A 11 -3.43 -5.44 -1.03
N GLU A 12 -2.21 -5.30 -1.58
CA GLU A 12 -1.92 -4.37 -2.67
C GLU A 12 -2.59 -4.80 -3.98
N ALA A 13 -2.60 -6.11 -4.30
CA ALA A 13 -3.27 -6.59 -5.50
C ALA A 13 -4.79 -6.43 -5.42
N ALA A 14 -5.41 -6.75 -4.28
CA ALA A 14 -6.85 -6.59 -4.08
C ALA A 14 -7.25 -5.11 -4.14
N THR A 15 -6.51 -4.23 -3.46
CA THR A 15 -6.76 -2.78 -3.49
C THR A 15 -6.52 -2.21 -4.89
N GLY A 16 -5.46 -2.65 -5.56
CA GLY A 16 -5.13 -2.24 -6.93
C GLY A 16 -6.22 -2.61 -7.93
N LEU A 17 -6.69 -3.86 -7.90
CA LEU A 17 -7.80 -4.31 -8.73
C LEU A 17 -9.10 -3.53 -8.45
N ALA A 18 -9.40 -3.27 -7.17
CA ALA A 18 -10.56 -2.48 -6.78
C ALA A 18 -10.49 -1.05 -7.31
N LEU A 19 -9.32 -0.39 -7.24
CA LEU A 19 -9.11 0.95 -7.79
C LEU A 19 -9.17 0.99 -9.32
N ILE A 20 -8.71 -0.06 -10.01
CA ILE A 20 -8.81 -0.15 -11.48
C ILE A 20 -10.27 -0.28 -11.90
N ALA A 21 -11.02 -1.19 -11.26
CA ALA A 21 -12.39 -1.50 -11.65
C ALA A 21 -13.38 -0.42 -11.19
N LEU A 22 -13.27 0.02 -9.93
CA LEU A 22 -14.28 0.82 -9.22
C LEU A 22 -13.66 2.00 -8.45
N PRO A 23 -12.89 2.89 -9.11
CA PRO A 23 -12.14 3.95 -8.44
C PRO A 23 -13.03 4.88 -7.59
N ALA A 24 -14.22 5.22 -8.09
CA ALA A 24 -15.16 6.10 -7.39
C ALA A 24 -15.65 5.49 -6.06
N ILE A 25 -15.90 4.17 -6.04
CA ILE A 25 -16.35 3.48 -4.83
C ILE A 25 -15.21 3.43 -3.82
N VAL A 26 -14.00 3.07 -4.25
CA VAL A 26 -12.84 3.00 -3.36
C VAL A 26 -12.54 4.36 -2.76
N VAL A 27 -12.52 5.43 -3.57
CA VAL A 27 -12.26 6.78 -3.06
C VAL A 27 -13.38 7.26 -2.14
N ARG A 28 -14.64 6.96 -2.42
CA ARG A 28 -15.74 7.29 -1.51
C ARG A 28 -15.61 6.57 -0.17
N LEU A 29 -15.24 5.28 -0.17
CA LEU A 29 -15.03 4.54 1.07
C LEU A 29 -13.80 5.05 1.83
N LEU A 30 -12.71 5.36 1.11
CA LEU A 30 -11.43 5.75 1.70
C LEU A 30 -11.41 7.19 2.19
N LEU A 31 -11.95 8.12 1.41
CA LEU A 31 -11.86 9.55 1.65
C LEU A 31 -13.21 10.19 2.00
N GLY A 32 -14.33 9.50 1.82
CA GLY A 32 -15.66 10.08 2.02
C GLY A 32 -16.04 11.10 0.94
N ALA A 33 -15.29 11.13 -0.17
CA ALA A 33 -15.42 12.14 -1.23
C ALA A 33 -15.81 11.49 -2.56
N GLU A 34 -16.44 12.27 -3.42
CA GLU A 34 -16.77 11.87 -4.79
C GLU A 34 -15.67 12.32 -5.76
N ILE A 35 -15.42 11.49 -6.78
CA ILE A 35 -14.43 11.78 -7.83
C ILE A 35 -15.08 11.68 -9.21
N SER A 36 -14.63 12.53 -10.13
CA SER A 36 -15.15 12.60 -11.49
C SER A 36 -14.10 13.12 -12.49
N GLY A 37 -14.39 12.99 -13.78
CA GLY A 37 -13.51 13.47 -14.85
C GLY A 37 -12.11 12.84 -14.78
N ALA A 38 -11.07 13.67 -14.80
CA ALA A 38 -9.68 13.24 -14.85
C ALA A 38 -9.19 12.45 -13.62
N SER A 39 -9.87 12.57 -12.47
CA SER A 39 -9.51 11.82 -11.26
C SER A 39 -9.80 10.31 -11.37
N ILE A 40 -10.74 9.90 -12.22
CA ILE A 40 -11.08 8.49 -12.48
C ILE A 40 -9.90 7.73 -13.11
N PRO A 41 -9.35 8.15 -14.27
CA PRO A 41 -8.18 7.47 -14.84
C PRO A 41 -6.96 7.58 -13.92
N LEU A 42 -6.79 8.67 -13.17
CA LEU A 42 -5.71 8.77 -12.17
C LEU A 42 -5.84 7.71 -11.06
N GLY A 43 -7.07 7.49 -10.56
CA GLY A 43 -7.36 6.41 -9.61
C GLY A 43 -7.03 5.02 -10.17
N ARG A 44 -7.28 4.78 -11.47
CA ARG A 44 -6.89 3.53 -12.14
C ARG A 44 -5.38 3.37 -12.27
N VAL A 45 -4.65 4.45 -12.56
CA VAL A 45 -3.17 4.44 -12.59
C VAL A 45 -2.61 4.13 -11.20
N ALA A 46 -3.17 4.73 -10.15
CA ALA A 46 -2.83 4.37 -8.78
C ALA A 46 -3.10 2.88 -8.51
N GLY A 47 -4.26 2.37 -8.93
CA GLY A 47 -4.59 0.95 -8.81
C GLY A 47 -3.63 0.02 -9.56
N ALA A 48 -3.19 0.40 -10.77
CA ALA A 48 -2.20 -0.34 -11.54
C ALA A 48 -0.83 -0.36 -10.84
N ALA A 49 -0.43 0.75 -10.21
CA ALA A 49 0.79 0.80 -9.42
C ALA A 49 0.72 -0.15 -8.21
N LEU A 50 -0.38 -0.17 -7.46
CA LEU A 50 -0.56 -1.10 -6.33
C LEU A 50 -0.58 -2.56 -6.81
N LEU A 51 -1.25 -2.85 -7.92
CA LEU A 51 -1.24 -4.19 -8.49
C LEU A 51 0.18 -4.64 -8.86
N ALA A 52 0.98 -3.75 -9.45
CA ALA A 52 2.39 -4.02 -9.76
C ALA A 52 3.22 -4.28 -8.49
N LEU A 53 3.02 -3.51 -7.41
CA LEU A 53 3.65 -3.77 -6.11
C LEU A 53 3.23 -5.14 -5.56
N GLY A 54 1.95 -5.48 -5.70
CA GLY A 54 1.41 -6.78 -5.28
C GLY A 54 2.07 -7.94 -6.00
N VAL A 55 2.21 -7.84 -7.33
CA VAL A 55 2.91 -8.83 -8.16
C VAL A 55 4.40 -8.92 -7.78
N ALA A 56 5.07 -7.78 -7.59
CA ALA A 56 6.47 -7.76 -7.18
C ALA A 56 6.68 -8.46 -5.82
N CYS A 57 5.80 -8.19 -4.85
CA CYS A 57 5.82 -8.86 -3.54
C CYS A 57 5.56 -10.35 -3.65
N LEU A 58 4.61 -10.74 -4.52
CA LEU A 58 4.31 -12.14 -4.76
C LEU A 58 5.54 -12.85 -5.36
N LEU A 59 6.20 -12.28 -6.35
CA LEU A 59 7.37 -12.88 -6.99
C LEU A 59 8.57 -12.99 -6.04
N ALA A 60 8.80 -11.98 -5.19
CA ALA A 60 9.90 -11.98 -4.22
C ALA A 60 9.69 -12.91 -3.01
N ARG A 61 8.49 -13.51 -2.85
CA ARG A 61 8.12 -14.30 -1.65
C ARG A 61 8.99 -15.54 -1.43
N ASP A 62 9.53 -16.12 -2.50
CA ASP A 62 10.30 -17.36 -2.46
C ASP A 62 11.82 -17.10 -2.48
N ASP A 63 12.26 -15.88 -2.78
CA ASP A 63 13.67 -15.46 -2.83
C ASP A 63 14.01 -14.42 -1.75
N THR A 64 13.60 -14.71 -0.51
CA THR A 64 13.62 -13.71 0.58
C THR A 64 15.01 -13.31 1.09
N GLN A 65 16.06 -14.02 0.68
CA GLN A 65 17.44 -13.72 1.07
C GLN A 65 18.15 -12.83 0.05
N SER A 66 17.55 -12.57 -1.11
CA SER A 66 18.22 -11.77 -2.14
C SER A 66 18.21 -10.28 -1.83
N ARG A 67 19.20 -9.59 -2.42
CA ARG A 67 19.27 -8.12 -2.42
C ARG A 67 18.02 -7.49 -3.02
N ALA A 68 17.40 -8.13 -4.03
CA ALA A 68 16.19 -7.65 -4.66
C ALA A 68 15.00 -7.70 -3.71
N ALA A 69 14.80 -8.81 -2.98
CA ALA A 69 13.74 -8.90 -1.97
C ALA A 69 13.94 -7.88 -0.84
N ARG A 70 15.18 -7.69 -0.38
CA ARG A 70 15.49 -6.65 0.61
C ARG A 70 15.21 -5.24 0.08
N GLY A 71 15.62 -4.94 -1.15
CA GLY A 71 15.32 -3.66 -1.82
C GLY A 71 13.83 -3.40 -1.95
N LEU A 72 13.04 -4.43 -2.28
CA LEU A 72 11.59 -4.36 -2.31
C LEU A 72 10.99 -4.04 -0.93
N VAL A 73 11.48 -4.65 0.16
CA VAL A 73 11.02 -4.33 1.52
C VAL A 73 11.34 -2.88 1.90
N VAL A 74 12.48 -2.33 1.46
CA VAL A 74 12.81 -0.91 1.65
C VAL A 74 11.83 0.00 0.87
N ALA A 75 11.53 -0.34 -0.39
CA ALA A 75 10.53 0.38 -1.17
C ALA A 75 9.14 0.35 -0.51
N MET A 76 8.73 -0.82 0.00
CA MET A 76 7.47 -0.97 0.75
C MET A 76 7.47 -0.19 2.06
N LEU A 77 8.61 -0.07 2.76
CA LEU A 77 8.72 0.81 3.93
C LEU A 77 8.46 2.27 3.56
N MET A 78 9.11 2.76 2.50
CA MET A 78 8.92 4.12 2.01
C MET A 78 7.45 4.36 1.62
N TYR A 79 6.87 3.43 0.84
CA TYR A 79 5.47 3.49 0.45
C TYR A 79 4.53 3.57 1.67
N ASN A 80 4.70 2.70 2.66
CA ASN A 80 3.86 2.69 3.86
C ASN A 80 3.98 3.99 4.68
N ILE A 81 5.18 4.56 4.79
CA ILE A 81 5.39 5.85 5.47
C ILE A 81 4.64 6.96 4.72
N VAL A 82 4.84 7.06 3.41
CA VAL A 82 4.20 8.08 2.58
C VAL A 82 2.67 7.93 2.58
N ALA A 83 2.16 6.71 2.41
CA ALA A 83 0.73 6.42 2.45
C ALA A 83 0.12 6.79 3.81
N THR A 84 0.77 6.42 4.92
CA THR A 84 0.34 6.80 6.27
C THR A 84 0.27 8.32 6.42
N ALA A 85 1.32 9.04 6.01
CA ALA A 85 1.38 10.49 6.13
C ALA A 85 0.30 11.18 5.28
N VAL A 86 0.12 10.76 4.02
CA VAL A 86 -0.89 11.31 3.11
C VAL A 86 -2.31 11.07 3.64
N LEU A 87 -2.62 9.85 4.08
CA LEU A 87 -3.96 9.52 4.58
C LEU A 87 -4.25 10.17 5.94
N ALA A 88 -3.26 10.26 6.83
CA ALA A 88 -3.40 10.98 8.09
C ALA A 88 -3.61 12.47 7.86
N PHE A 89 -2.88 13.07 6.91
CA PHE A 89 -3.09 14.46 6.51
C PHE A 89 -4.47 14.66 5.88
N ALA A 90 -4.95 13.73 5.04
CA ALA A 90 -6.30 13.78 4.50
C ALA A 90 -7.37 13.80 5.61
N GLY A 91 -7.20 12.98 6.65
CA GLY A 91 -8.12 12.95 7.78
C GLY A 91 -8.07 14.17 8.67
N ILE A 92 -6.86 14.56 9.10
CA ILE A 92 -6.65 15.61 10.11
C ILE A 92 -6.65 17.00 9.47
N GLY A 93 -5.94 17.15 8.34
CA GLY A 93 -5.72 18.44 7.68
C GLY A 93 -6.81 18.84 6.70
N LEU A 94 -7.37 17.87 5.95
CA LEU A 94 -8.45 18.13 4.99
C LEU A 94 -9.85 17.80 5.55
N GLY A 95 -9.93 17.21 6.74
CA GLY A 95 -11.18 16.86 7.38
C GLY A 95 -11.95 15.74 6.67
N LEU A 96 -11.30 14.92 5.84
CA LEU A 96 -11.92 13.80 5.13
C LEU A 96 -12.20 12.64 6.09
N HIS A 97 -13.33 11.95 5.91
CA HIS A 97 -13.82 10.97 6.88
C HIS A 97 -14.50 9.78 6.19
N GLY A 98 -13.77 9.13 5.27
CA GLY A 98 -14.17 7.84 4.72
C GLY A 98 -14.12 6.73 5.77
N VAL A 99 -15.05 5.77 5.68
CA VAL A 99 -15.16 4.65 6.64
C VAL A 99 -13.88 3.81 6.72
N VAL A 100 -13.11 3.71 5.63
CA VAL A 100 -11.83 2.94 5.63
C VAL A 100 -10.58 3.81 5.78
N LEU A 101 -10.72 5.14 5.95
CA LEU A 101 -9.58 6.06 6.08
C LEU A 101 -8.63 5.66 7.22
N TRP A 102 -9.13 5.70 8.46
CA TRP A 102 -8.34 5.39 9.64
C TRP A 102 -7.88 3.93 9.70
N PRO A 103 -8.70 2.93 9.33
CA PRO A 103 -8.23 1.58 9.11
C PRO A 103 -7.02 1.50 8.16
N ALA A 104 -7.03 2.23 7.04
CA ALA A 104 -5.91 2.26 6.09
C ALA A 104 -4.67 2.94 6.70
N VAL A 105 -4.82 4.04 7.43
CA VAL A 105 -3.71 4.69 8.16
C VAL A 105 -3.04 3.71 9.13
N VAL A 106 -3.83 3.01 9.95
CA VAL A 106 -3.31 2.04 10.92
C VAL A 106 -2.65 0.85 10.21
N LEU A 107 -3.25 0.36 9.14
CA LEU A 107 -2.71 -0.74 8.35
C LEU A 107 -1.33 -0.39 7.79
N HIS A 108 -1.19 0.76 7.11
CA HIS A 108 0.09 1.18 6.54
C HIS A 108 1.15 1.44 7.62
N ALA A 109 0.78 2.04 8.75
CA ALA A 109 1.70 2.22 9.88
C ALA A 109 2.20 0.86 10.42
N ALA A 110 1.31 -0.10 10.62
CA ALA A 110 1.65 -1.44 11.08
C ALA A 110 2.53 -2.20 10.07
N MET A 111 2.22 -2.11 8.77
CA MET A 111 3.04 -2.68 7.71
C MET A 111 4.43 -2.04 7.64
N GLY A 112 4.53 -0.72 7.85
CA GLY A 112 5.80 0.00 7.97
C GLY A 112 6.67 -0.52 9.13
N VAL A 113 6.08 -0.70 10.32
CA VAL A 113 6.78 -1.33 11.45
C VAL A 113 7.23 -2.75 11.10
N TRP A 114 6.39 -3.53 10.40
CA TRP A 114 6.76 -4.88 9.99
C TRP A 114 7.91 -4.89 8.96
N CYS A 115 7.99 -3.90 8.06
CA CYS A 115 9.15 -3.72 7.19
C CYS A 115 10.43 -3.53 8.00
N ILE A 116 10.43 -2.63 8.99
CA ILE A 116 11.59 -2.35 9.86
C ILE A 116 12.03 -3.65 10.56
N VAL A 117 11.07 -4.38 11.13
CA VAL A 117 11.33 -5.66 11.79
C VAL A 117 11.88 -6.72 10.81
N CYS A 118 11.42 -6.74 9.56
CA CYS A 118 11.97 -7.62 8.53
C CYS A 118 13.43 -7.25 8.21
N LEU A 119 13.72 -5.97 8.00
CA LEU A 119 15.06 -5.48 7.64
C LEU A 119 16.07 -5.69 8.77
N GLY A 120 15.66 -5.53 10.04
CA GLY A 120 16.54 -5.76 11.20
C GLY A 120 16.87 -7.23 11.47
N ARG A 121 16.10 -8.18 10.91
CA ARG A 121 16.36 -9.63 11.06
C ARG A 121 17.21 -10.23 9.95
N SER A 122 17.48 -9.50 8.87
CA SER A 122 18.41 -9.96 7.85
C SER A 122 19.85 -9.73 8.33
N PRO A 123 20.68 -10.79 8.42
CA PRO A 123 22.09 -10.61 8.77
C PRO A 123 22.72 -9.63 7.77
N SER A 124 23.50 -8.68 8.29
CA SER A 124 24.44 -7.92 7.47
C SER A 124 25.34 -8.93 6.77
N MET A 125 25.17 -9.05 5.45
CA MET A 125 26.15 -9.74 4.61
C MET A 125 27.51 -9.06 4.72
#